data_AF-A0A7C7RB32-F1
#
_entry.id   AF-A0A7C7RB32-F1
#
_cell.length_a   1.000
_cell.length_b   1.000
_cell.length_c   1.000
_cell.angle_alpha   90.00
_cell.angle_beta   90.00
_cell.angle_gamma   90.00
#
_symmetry.space_group_name_H-M   'P 1'
#
loop_
_entity.id
_entity.type
_entity.pdbx_description
1 polymer ?
#
loop_
_entity_poly.entity_id
_entity_poly.type
_entity_poly.pdbx_seq_one_letter_code
_entity_poly.pdbx_strand_id
1 'polypeptide(L)' 'MILSQRLREILSSLSSVKVMVIGDLMLDEYLWGRVERISPEAPVPVVEIESESIGLGGAANVAHNIS' A
#
# COMPACT_ATOMS: atom_id res chain seq x y z
N MET A 1 10.13 -33.71 4.23
CA MET A 1 10.30 -33.41 5.67
C MET A 1 11.39 -32.36 5.96
N ILE A 2 12.62 -32.51 5.43
CA ILE A 2 13.74 -31.57 5.72
C ILE A 2 13.47 -30.13 5.26
N LEU A 3 12.89 -29.94 4.06
CA LEU A 3 12.59 -28.62 3.52
C LEU A 3 11.59 -27.84 4.39
N SER A 4 10.52 -28.52 4.83
CA SER A 4 9.50 -27.94 5.70
C SER A 4 10.06 -27.55 7.07
N GLN A 5 11.05 -28.29 7.57
CA GLN A 5 11.71 -27.99 8.83
C GLN A 5 12.60 -26.76 8.71
N ARG A 6 13.45 -26.70 7.67
CA ARG A 6 14.30 -25.54 7.39
C ARG A 6 13.49 -24.26 7.15
N LEU A 7 12.35 -24.36 6.47
CA LEU A 7 11.45 -23.23 6.27
C LEU A 7 10.92 -22.69 7.62
N ARG A 8 10.50 -23.58 8.53
CA ARG A 8 10.04 -23.17 9.87
C ARG A 8 11.12 -22.47 10.67
N GLU A 9 12.36 -22.96 10.60
CA GLU A 9 13.51 -22.35 11.28
C GLU A 9 13.82 -20.95 10.74
N ILE A 10 13.78 -20.77 9.41
CA ILE A 10 13.95 -19.46 8.79
C ILE A 10 12.83 -18.52 9.26
N LEU A 11 11.56 -18.93 9.13
CA LEU A 11 10.42 -18.10 9.52
C LEU A 11 10.44 -17.74 11.01
N SER A 12 10.84 -18.67 11.89
CA SER A 12 10.96 -18.38 13.32
C SER A 12 12.06 -17.37 13.59
N SER A 13 13.18 -17.42 12.85
CA SER A 13 14.27 -16.47 13.01
C SER A 13 13.90 -15.03 12.62
N LEU A 14 12.99 -14.85 11.66
CA LEU A 14 12.58 -13.53 11.18
C LEU A 14 11.96 -12.66 12.29
N SER A 15 11.27 -13.27 13.26
CA SER A 15 10.68 -12.56 14.41
C SER A 15 11.69 -11.81 15.28
N SER A 16 12.98 -12.18 15.20
CA SER A 16 14.06 -11.55 15.97
C SER A 16 14.83 -10.49 15.19
N VAL A 17 14.54 -10.33 13.90
CA VAL A 17 15.23 -9.39 13.03
C VAL A 17 14.71 -7.99 13.30
N LYS A 18 15.63 -7.04 13.58
CA LYS A 18 15.31 -5.63 13.74
C LYS A 18 15.61 -4.90 12.44
N VAL A 19 14.61 -4.21 11.89
CA VAL A 19 14.75 -3.43 10.66
C VAL A 19 14.52 -1.96 10.97
N MET A 20 15.42 -1.10 10.48
CA MET A 20 15.26 0.35 10.52
C MET A 20 14.86 0.84 9.13
N VAL A 21 13.70 1.49 9.04
CA VAL A 21 13.20 2.09 7.80
C VAL A 21 13.53 3.58 7.81
N ILE A 22 14.23 4.06 6.78
CA ILE A 22 14.54 5.48 6.58
C ILE A 22 14.04 5.88 5.19
N GLY A 23 13.22 6.93 5.15
CA GLY A 23 12.65 7.48 3.93
C GLY A 23 11.45 8.35 4.26
N ASP A 24 10.79 8.86 3.22
CA ASP A 24 9.66 9.77 3.37
C ASP A 24 8.36 9.03 3.69
N LEU A 25 7.62 9.55 4.65
CA LEU A 25 6.27 9.09 4.97
C LEU A 25 5.29 9.76 4.02
N MET A 26 4.43 8.94 3.39
CA MET A 26 3.39 9.40 2.49
C MET A 26 2.08 8.69 2.84
N LEU A 27 0.97 9.28 2.41
CA LEU A 27 -0.35 8.71 2.51
C LEU A 27 -0.92 8.62 1.10
N ASP A 28 -1.40 7.44 0.74
CA ASP A 28 -2.00 7.18 -0.56
C ASP A 28 -3.51 7.35 -0.41
N GLU A 29 -4.07 8.39 -1.02
CA GLU A 29 -5.52 8.62 -1.08
C GLU A 29 -6.08 8.05 -2.38
N TYR A 30 -7.14 7.26 -2.25
CA TYR A 30 -7.85 6.67 -3.38
C TYR A 30 -9.28 7.23 -3.41
N LEU A 31 -9.62 7.87 -4.53
CA LEU A 31 -10.95 8.40 -4.80
C LEU A 31 -11.64 7.43 -5.76
N TRP A 32 -12.75 6.85 -5.32
CA TRP A 32 -13.56 5.93 -6.10
C TRP A 32 -14.78 6.67 -6.61
N GLY A 33 -15.05 6.58 -7.91
CA GLY A 33 -16.16 7.30 -8.51
C GLY A 33 -16.54 6.77 -9.89
N ARG A 34 -17.62 7.31 -10.44
CA ARG A 34 -18.08 7.02 -11.80
C ARG A 34 -17.79 8.20 -12.73
N VAL A 35 -17.64 7.89 -14.02
CA VAL A 35 -17.53 8.88 -15.10
C VAL A 35 -18.71 8.73 -16.03
N GLU A 36 -19.53 9.77 -16.13
CA GLU A 36 -20.72 9.77 -16.99
C GLU A 36 -20.62 10.77 -18.14
N ARG A 37 -19.68 11.72 -18.07
CA ARG A 37 -19.54 12.78 -19.09
C ARG A 37 -18.11 13.30 -19.22
N ILE A 38 -17.87 13.98 -20.33
CA ILE A 38 -16.67 14.81 -20.59
C ILE A 38 -16.97 16.26 -20.19
N SER A 39 -15.97 16.96 -19.64
CA SER A 39 -16.08 18.37 -19.29
C SER A 39 -16.31 19.24 -20.55
N PRO A 40 -17.23 20.21 -20.51
CA PRO A 40 -17.39 21.18 -21.59
C PRO A 40 -16.24 22.22 -21.64
N GLU A 41 -15.46 22.36 -20.56
CA GLU A 41 -14.34 23.31 -20.45
C GLU A 41 -13.01 22.76 -21.01
N ALA A 42 -12.82 21.44 -20.98
CA ALA A 42 -11.63 20.76 -21.51
C ALA A 42 -11.94 19.29 -21.85
N PRO A 43 -11.21 18.65 -22.78
CA PRO A 43 -11.43 17.26 -23.19
C PRO A 43 -10.91 16.25 -22.14
N VAL A 44 -11.45 16.33 -20.91
CA VAL A 44 -11.14 15.48 -19.77
C VAL A 44 -12.42 14.92 -19.13
N PRO A 45 -12.40 13.71 -18.56
CA PRO A 45 -13.55 13.14 -17.88
C PRO A 45 -13.87 13.87 -16.57
N VAL A 46 -15.15 13.95 -16.23
CA VAL A 46 -15.60 14.38 -14.90
C VAL A 46 -15.88 13.13 -14.07
N VAL A 47 -15.15 12.98 -12.95
CA VAL A 47 -15.35 11.90 -11.99
C VAL A 47 -16.30 12.39 -10.89
N GLU A 48 -17.42 11.70 -10.71
CA GLU A 48 -18.29 11.88 -9.55
C GLU A 48 -17.84 10.91 -8.46
N ILE A 49 -17.23 11.45 -7.41
CA ILE A 49 -16.65 10.67 -6.30
C ILE A 49 -17.79 10.10 -5.44
N GLU A 50 -17.73 8.80 -5.19
CA GLU A 50 -18.69 8.05 -4.40
C GLU A 50 -18.11 7.60 -3.05
N SER A 51 -16.80 7.34 -3.00
CA SER A 51 -16.12 6.96 -1.77
C SER A 51 -14.63 7.25 -1.81
N GLU A 52 -14.02 7.25 -0.62
CA GLU A 52 -12.61 7.53 -0.43
C GLU A 52 -12.00 6.47 0.48
N SER A 53 -10.75 6.11 0.24
CA SER A 53 -9.98 5.24 1.12
C SER A 53 -8.55 5.73 1.22
N ILE A 54 -7.96 5.57 2.40
CA ILE A 54 -6.59 5.98 2.68
C ILE A 54 -5.71 4.75 2.93
N GLY A 55 -4.49 4.79 2.42
CA GLY A 55 -3.46 3.78 2.61
C GLY A 55 -2.15 4.40 3.07
N LEU A 56 -1.32 3.59 3.72
CA LEU A 56 0.05 4.00 3.99
C LEU A 56 0.85 3.97 2.69
N GLY A 57 1.54 5.06 2.38
CA GLY A 57 2.41 5.21 1.22
C GLY A 57 3.89 5.31 1.61
N GLY A 58 4.77 5.18 0.63
CA GLY A 58 6.22 5.38 0.83
C GLY A 58 6.82 4.53 1.95
N ALA A 59 7.65 5.16 2.79
CA ALA A 59 8.29 4.48 3.93
C ALA A 59 7.29 3.96 4.96
N ALA A 60 6.09 4.55 5.04
CA ALA A 60 5.04 4.09 5.94
C ALA A 60 4.53 2.69 5.54
N ASN A 61 4.33 2.45 4.24
CA ASN A 61 3.93 1.14 3.74
C ASN A 61 5.00 0.08 3.99
N VAL A 62 6.27 0.44 3.77
CA VAL A 62 7.41 -0.46 4.01
C VAL A 62 7.45 -0.87 5.48
N ALA A 63 7.39 0.10 6.40
CA ALA A 63 7.39 -0.17 7.83
C ALA A 63 6.19 -1.03 8.26
N HIS A 64 5.01 -0.80 7.69
CA HIS A 64 3.80 -1.57 7.99
C HIS A 64 3.86 -3.04 7.55
N ASN A 65 4.51 -3.34 6.42
CA ASN A 65 4.58 -4.72 5.90
C ASN A 65 5.64 -5.58 6.60
N ILE A 66 6.65 -4.96 7.20
CA ILE A 66 7.80 -5.67 7.81
C ILE A 66 7.82 -5.62 9.34
N SER A 67 6.78 -5.03 9.95
CA SER A 67 6.58 -4.95 11.39
C SER A 67 6.09 -6.27 12.00
#